data_AF-V4IKT0-F1
#
_entry.id   AF-V4IKT0-F1
#
_cell.length_a   1.000
_cell.length_b   1.000
_cell.length_c   1.000
_cell.angle_alpha   90.00
_cell.angle_beta   90.00
_cell.angle_gamma   90.00
#
_symmetry.space_group_name_H-M   'P 1'
#
loop_
_entity.id
_entity.type
_entity.pdbx_description
1 polymer ?
#
loop_
_entity_poly.entity_id
_entity_poly.type
_entity_poly.pdbx_seq_one_letter_code
_entity_poly.pdbx_strand_id
1 'polypeptide(L)'
;MRYQRQQPPGCGGCLVIGLLLVLITGGAPALLDLLGFLFFSGVTAILLLFALFWGFSYWMQRQVSTYEASQSESHNRFVWLLVHILVKIAQLDNYISKEEVQTIQRFFQINLRYNQTKMNWVKNLIKEATQSTESMESLLQEFKSTFAYEPRLILLELIYQIVYTKDPIPHNELETARRIAEFLAISQYDLRTIEAKYAYHQRRQAQATFDSDERYYAILGLEKGAGAEDIKKAYRQLSMKYHPDKVRHLGEEFRAIAEEKMKEINGAYDYFKKKFTL
;
A
#
# COMPACT_ATOMS: atom_id res chain seq x y z
N MET A 1 -19.23 -36.51 -54.55
CA MET A 1 -20.33 -37.15 -53.81
C MET A 1 -20.53 -36.41 -52.50
N ARG A 2 -21.62 -35.65 -52.35
CA ARG A 2 -21.96 -34.92 -51.11
C ARG A 2 -22.92 -35.81 -50.31
N TYR A 3 -22.47 -36.34 -49.18
CA TYR A 3 -23.31 -37.08 -48.23
C TYR A 3 -24.07 -36.07 -47.37
N GLN A 4 -25.36 -35.88 -47.64
CA GLN A 4 -26.28 -35.21 -46.71
C GLN A 4 -26.61 -36.17 -45.57
N ARG A 5 -26.09 -35.90 -44.36
CA ARG A 5 -26.59 -36.54 -43.13
C ARG A 5 -28.00 -36.02 -42.86
N GLN A 6 -29.00 -36.85 -43.08
CA GLN A 6 -30.34 -36.64 -42.50
C GLN A 6 -30.23 -36.90 -40.99
N GLN A 7 -30.53 -35.88 -40.18
CA GLN A 7 -30.75 -36.05 -38.75
C GLN A 7 -32.12 -36.73 -38.54
N PRO A 8 -32.25 -37.73 -37.66
CA PRO A 8 -33.55 -38.33 -37.35
C PRO A 8 -34.47 -37.29 -36.69
N PRO A 9 -35.81 -37.42 -36.84
CA PRO A 9 -36.75 -36.50 -36.23
C PRO A 9 -36.56 -36.51 -34.71
N GLY A 10 -36.24 -35.34 -34.16
CA GLY A 10 -36.05 -35.16 -32.72
C GLY A 10 -37.31 -35.61 -31.98
N CYS A 11 -37.11 -36.50 -31.00
CA CYS A 11 -38.11 -37.06 -30.09
C CYS A 11 -38.65 -35.98 -29.11
N GLY A 12 -39.17 -34.88 -29.63
CA GLY A 12 -39.78 -33.80 -28.83
C GLY A 12 -41.21 -34.11 -28.40
N GLY A 13 -41.93 -34.94 -29.15
CA GLY A 13 -43.33 -35.29 -28.87
C GLY A 13 -43.54 -36.14 -27.60
N CYS A 14 -42.56 -36.96 -27.22
CA CYS A 14 -42.68 -37.83 -26.04
C CYS A 14 -42.70 -37.04 -24.72
N LEU A 15 -41.99 -35.91 -24.64
CA LEU A 15 -42.05 -35.03 -23.48
C LEU A 15 -43.43 -34.37 -23.34
N VAL A 16 -44.02 -33.94 -24.46
CA VAL A 16 -45.33 -33.28 -24.47
C VAL A 16 -46.45 -34.26 -24.10
N ILE A 17 -46.40 -35.49 -24.61
CA ILE A 17 -47.38 -36.54 -24.27
C ILE A 17 -47.26 -36.95 -22.78
N GLY A 18 -46.04 -37.07 -22.26
CA GLY A 18 -45.82 -37.34 -20.83
C GLY A 18 -46.36 -36.23 -19.93
N LEU A 19 -46.17 -34.96 -20.32
CA LEU A 19 -46.66 -33.78 -19.58
C LEU A 19 -48.20 -33.69 -19.61
N LEU A 20 -48.82 -34.01 -20.75
CA LEU A 20 -50.29 -34.12 -20.89
C LEU A 20 -50.88 -35.24 -20.03
N LEU A 21 -50.23 -36.42 -19.97
CA LEU A 21 -50.68 -37.52 -19.13
C LEU A 21 -50.63 -37.17 -17.63
N VAL A 22 -49.58 -36.46 -17.17
CA VAL A 22 -49.46 -35.98 -15.78
C VAL A 22 -50.53 -34.93 -15.45
N LEU A 23 -50.88 -34.06 -16.40
CA LEU A 23 -51.97 -33.10 -16.24
C LEU A 23 -53.35 -33.77 -16.14
N ILE A 24 -53.59 -34.82 -16.94
CA ILE A 24 -54.88 -35.55 -16.98
C ILE A 24 -55.07 -36.47 -15.77
N THR A 25 -54.01 -37.06 -15.21
CA THR A 25 -54.08 -37.98 -14.06
C THR A 25 -54.11 -37.27 -12.69
N GLY A 26 -54.26 -35.94 -12.67
CA GLY A 26 -54.31 -35.18 -11.42
C GLY A 26 -52.94 -34.87 -10.80
N GLY A 27 -51.84 -35.00 -11.56
CA GLY A 27 -50.48 -34.64 -11.14
C GLY A 27 -50.13 -33.15 -11.30
N ALA A 28 -51.03 -32.34 -11.84
CA ALA A 28 -50.86 -30.88 -11.98
C ALA A 28 -50.60 -30.16 -10.64
N PRO A 29 -51.28 -30.47 -9.52
CA PRO A 29 -50.99 -29.90 -8.20
C PRO A 29 -49.57 -30.24 -7.74
N ALA A 30 -49.11 -31.48 -7.93
CA ALA A 30 -47.77 -31.91 -7.54
C ALA A 30 -46.67 -31.19 -8.34
N LEU A 31 -46.91 -30.87 -9.62
CA LEU A 31 -46.01 -30.06 -10.44
C LEU A 31 -45.94 -28.60 -9.96
N LEU A 32 -47.08 -28.00 -9.59
CA LEU A 32 -47.12 -26.65 -9.02
C LEU A 32 -46.47 -26.59 -7.64
N ASP A 33 -46.66 -27.60 -6.80
CA ASP A 33 -46.00 -27.72 -5.50
C ASP A 33 -44.48 -27.86 -5.66
N LEU A 34 -44.01 -28.64 -6.64
CA LEU A 34 -42.59 -28.77 -6.96
C LEU A 34 -42.00 -27.43 -7.47
N LEU A 35 -42.69 -26.74 -8.37
CA LEU A 35 -42.28 -25.43 -8.88
C LEU A 35 -42.26 -24.37 -7.77
N GLY A 36 -43.28 -24.36 -6.91
CA GLY A 36 -43.34 -23.51 -5.73
C GLY A 36 -42.19 -23.79 -4.78
N PHE A 37 -41.93 -25.07 -4.45
CA PHE A 37 -40.80 -25.46 -3.61
C PHE A 37 -39.46 -25.02 -4.21
N LEU A 38 -39.23 -25.22 -5.50
CA LEU A 38 -38.01 -24.77 -6.18
C LEU A 38 -37.86 -23.25 -6.18
N PHE A 39 -38.96 -22.51 -6.36
CA PHE A 39 -38.95 -21.05 -6.32
C PHE A 39 -38.66 -20.54 -4.90
N PHE A 40 -39.38 -21.02 -3.89
CA PHE A 40 -39.18 -20.61 -2.49
C PHE A 40 -37.81 -21.05 -1.96
N SER A 41 -37.34 -22.26 -2.28
CA SER A 41 -35.99 -22.70 -1.91
C SER A 41 -34.91 -21.87 -2.61
N GLY A 42 -35.12 -21.50 -3.87
CA GLY A 42 -34.22 -20.60 -4.60
C GLY A 42 -34.17 -19.20 -3.99
N VAL A 43 -35.32 -18.58 -3.73
CA VAL A 43 -35.40 -17.25 -3.09
C VAL A 43 -34.82 -17.27 -1.67
N THR A 44 -35.12 -18.30 -0.88
CA THR A 44 -34.57 -18.43 0.48
C THR A 44 -33.05 -18.63 0.44
N ALA A 45 -32.52 -19.41 -0.50
CA ALA A 45 -31.07 -19.53 -0.69
C ALA A 45 -30.42 -18.19 -1.03
N ILE A 46 -31.02 -17.39 -1.93
CA ILE A 46 -30.52 -16.04 -2.27
C ILE A 46 -30.57 -15.12 -1.05
N LEU A 47 -31.66 -15.13 -0.28
CA LEU A 47 -31.79 -14.32 0.94
C LEU A 47 -30.77 -14.73 2.00
N LEU A 48 -30.50 -16.03 2.17
CA LEU A 48 -29.45 -16.53 3.05
C LEU A 48 -28.06 -16.08 2.60
N LEU A 49 -27.77 -16.15 1.31
CA LEU A 49 -26.50 -15.65 0.76
C LEU A 49 -26.34 -14.14 1.00
N PHE A 50 -27.41 -13.35 0.82
CA PHE A 50 -27.39 -11.92 1.10
C PHE A 50 -27.19 -11.64 2.60
N ALA A 51 -27.86 -12.37 3.48
CA ALA A 51 -27.70 -12.25 4.93
C ALA A 51 -26.29 -12.63 5.38
N LEU A 52 -25.72 -13.71 4.83
CA LEU A 52 -24.33 -14.11 5.07
C LEU A 52 -23.35 -13.07 4.58
N PHE A 53 -23.56 -12.52 3.37
CA PHE A 53 -22.73 -11.45 2.82
C PHE A 53 -22.79 -10.18 3.66
N TRP A 54 -23.98 -9.77 4.08
CA TRP A 54 -24.17 -8.61 4.94
C TRP A 54 -23.53 -8.81 6.32
N GLY A 55 -23.73 -9.98 6.94
CA GLY A 55 -23.09 -10.35 8.20
C GLY A 55 -21.56 -10.38 8.10
N PHE A 56 -21.02 -10.92 7.00
CA PHE A 56 -19.58 -10.91 6.72
C PHE A 56 -19.05 -9.48 6.52
N SER A 57 -19.74 -8.64 5.74
CA SER A 57 -19.36 -7.24 5.53
C SER A 57 -19.37 -6.46 6.85
N TYR A 58 -20.38 -6.65 7.69
CA TYR A 58 -20.46 -6.04 9.01
C TYR A 58 -19.33 -6.51 9.93
N TRP A 59 -19.05 -7.82 9.97
CA TRP A 59 -17.93 -8.38 10.72
C TRP A 59 -16.58 -7.80 10.28
N MET A 60 -16.36 -7.69 8.97
CA MET A 60 -15.15 -7.08 8.39
C MET A 60 -14.99 -5.62 8.82
N GLN A 61 -16.05 -4.81 8.73
CA GLN A 61 -16.01 -3.40 9.12
C GLN A 61 -15.76 -3.24 10.63
N ARG A 62 -16.35 -4.13 11.44
CA ARG A 62 -16.12 -4.16 12.89
C ARG A 62 -14.66 -4.46 13.23
N GLN A 63 -14.02 -5.42 12.57
CA GLN A 63 -12.60 -5.72 12.81
C GLN A 63 -11.69 -4.51 12.53
N VAL A 64 -11.94 -3.80 11.42
CA VAL A 64 -11.16 -2.60 11.06
C VAL A 64 -11.37 -1.49 12.10
N SER A 65 -12.61 -1.23 12.51
CA SER A 65 -12.91 -0.23 13.54
C SER A 65 -12.27 -0.57 14.89
N THR A 66 -12.25 -1.85 15.30
CA THR A 66 -11.58 -2.26 16.54
C THR A 66 -10.07 -2.09 16.49
N TYR A 67 -9.45 -2.29 15.32
CA TYR A 67 -8.02 -2.03 15.16
C TYR A 67 -7.72 -0.53 15.21
N GLU A 68 -8.46 0.29 14.46
CA GLU A 68 -8.29 1.75 14.44
C GLU A 68 -8.44 2.34 15.85
N ALA A 69 -9.46 1.92 16.60
CA ALA A 69 -9.67 2.35 17.98
C ALA A 69 -8.57 1.90 18.97
N SER A 70 -7.78 0.88 18.62
CA SER A 70 -6.68 0.38 19.46
C SER A 70 -5.39 1.19 19.32
N GLN A 71 -5.26 2.00 18.26
CA GLN A 71 -4.07 2.77 17.97
C GLN A 71 -4.20 4.22 18.43
N SER A 72 -3.07 4.94 18.49
CA SER A 72 -3.08 6.37 18.78
C SER A 72 -3.72 7.16 17.63
N GLU A 73 -4.38 8.28 17.96
CA GLU A 73 -4.93 9.20 16.94
C GLU A 73 -3.83 9.65 15.95
N SER A 74 -2.64 9.95 16.47
CA SER A 74 -1.51 10.35 15.64
C SER A 74 -1.01 9.25 14.70
N HIS A 75 -1.02 7.97 15.13
CA HIS A 75 -0.72 6.83 14.26
C HIS A 75 -1.75 6.74 13.14
N ASN A 76 -3.04 6.71 13.50
CA ASN A 76 -4.14 6.60 12.54
C ASN A 76 -4.06 7.73 11.51
N ARG A 77 -3.85 8.97 11.95
CA ARG A 77 -3.78 10.10 11.05
C ARG A 77 -2.58 10.06 10.12
N PHE A 78 -1.43 9.63 10.63
CA PHE A 78 -0.22 9.47 9.81
C PHE A 78 -0.43 8.43 8.71
N VAL A 79 -0.96 7.25 9.05
CA VAL A 79 -1.19 6.18 8.08
C VAL A 79 -2.28 6.57 7.07
N TRP A 80 -3.36 7.22 7.51
CA TRP A 80 -4.40 7.72 6.61
C TRP A 80 -3.80 8.68 5.58
N LEU A 81 -3.04 9.69 6.02
CA LEU A 81 -2.41 10.67 5.12
C LEU A 81 -1.38 10.00 4.21
N LEU A 82 -0.56 9.08 4.73
CA LEU A 82 0.39 8.30 3.94
C LEU A 82 -0.33 7.55 2.82
N VAL A 83 -1.38 6.79 3.12
CA VAL A 83 -2.11 6.02 2.09
C VAL A 83 -2.74 6.96 1.06
N HIS A 84 -3.36 8.06 1.49
CA HIS A 84 -3.97 9.02 0.58
C HIS A 84 -2.94 9.67 -0.35
N ILE A 85 -1.78 10.08 0.19
CA ILE A 85 -0.69 10.65 -0.61
C ILE A 85 -0.15 9.61 -1.60
N LEU A 86 0.10 8.36 -1.17
CA LEU A 86 0.58 7.30 -2.05
C LEU A 86 -0.39 7.00 -3.20
N VAL A 87 -1.70 6.98 -2.92
CA VAL A 87 -2.73 6.80 -3.94
C VAL A 87 -2.76 7.98 -4.90
N LYS A 88 -2.61 9.23 -4.42
CA LYS A 88 -2.56 10.41 -5.30
C LYS A 88 -1.31 10.44 -6.18
N ILE A 89 -0.16 9.95 -5.68
CA ILE A 89 1.06 9.74 -6.50
C ILE A 89 0.80 8.71 -7.60
N ALA A 90 0.17 7.58 -7.26
CA ALA A 90 -0.17 6.54 -8.25
C ALA A 90 -1.27 6.98 -9.25
N GLN A 91 -2.08 7.99 -8.91
CA GLN A 91 -3.14 8.51 -9.78
C GLN A 91 -2.69 9.62 -10.75
N LEU A 92 -1.39 9.92 -10.83
CA LEU A 92 -0.89 11.00 -11.71
C LEU A 92 -1.27 10.79 -13.19
N ASP A 93 -1.44 9.54 -13.62
CA ASP A 93 -1.84 9.17 -14.99
C ASP A 93 -3.36 9.00 -15.16
N ASN A 94 -4.16 9.70 -14.33
CA ASN A 94 -5.64 9.76 -14.27
C ASN A 94 -6.36 8.53 -13.70
N TYR A 95 -5.75 7.34 -13.73
CA TYR A 95 -6.33 6.14 -13.12
C TYR A 95 -5.26 5.36 -12.37
N ILE A 96 -5.63 4.82 -11.20
CA ILE A 96 -4.76 3.89 -10.48
C ILE A 96 -4.89 2.49 -11.08
N SER A 97 -3.77 1.93 -11.49
CA SER A 97 -3.69 0.57 -12.01
C SER A 97 -3.81 -0.46 -10.88
N LYS A 98 -4.16 -1.71 -11.24
CA LYS A 98 -4.21 -2.82 -10.27
C LYS A 98 -2.82 -3.11 -9.72
N GLU A 99 -1.80 -2.97 -10.54
CA GLU A 99 -0.39 -3.16 -10.25
C GLU A 99 0.10 -2.16 -9.21
N GLU A 100 -0.35 -0.89 -9.27
CA GLU A 100 -0.04 0.12 -8.26
C GLU A 100 -0.71 -0.15 -6.94
N VAL A 101 -2.00 -0.51 -6.94
CA VAL A 101 -2.70 -0.93 -5.72
C VAL A 101 -1.96 -2.11 -5.07
N GLN A 102 -1.54 -3.10 -5.86
CA GLN A 102 -0.76 -4.24 -5.36
C GLN A 102 0.61 -3.83 -4.85
N THR A 103 1.25 -2.82 -5.44
CA THR A 103 2.54 -2.29 -5.00
C THR A 103 2.41 -1.62 -3.64
N ILE A 104 1.39 -0.78 -3.44
CA ILE A 104 1.06 -0.19 -2.14
C ILE A 104 0.75 -1.29 -1.12
N GLN A 105 -0.10 -2.27 -1.46
CA GLN A 105 -0.44 -3.35 -0.53
C GLN A 105 0.78 -4.19 -0.11
N ARG A 106 1.63 -4.57 -1.07
CA ARG A 106 2.87 -5.32 -0.79
C ARG A 106 3.82 -4.51 0.07
N PHE A 107 3.91 -3.20 -0.15
CA PHE A 107 4.73 -2.31 0.66
C PHE A 107 4.30 -2.34 2.14
N PHE A 108 3.01 -2.15 2.43
CA PHE A 108 2.52 -2.24 3.82
C PHE A 108 2.73 -3.63 4.42
N GLN A 109 2.51 -4.70 3.64
CA GLN A 109 2.65 -6.07 4.10
C GLN A 109 4.10 -6.46 4.40
N ILE A 110 5.03 -6.14 3.50
CA ILE A 110 6.43 -6.60 3.55
C ILE A 110 7.31 -5.60 4.29
N ASN A 111 7.28 -4.33 3.89
CA ASN A 111 8.18 -3.30 4.41
C ASN A 111 7.74 -2.83 5.79
N LEU A 112 6.43 -2.63 6.01
CA LEU A 112 5.89 -2.25 7.32
C LEU A 112 5.45 -3.45 8.17
N ARG A 113 5.55 -4.68 7.62
CA ARG A 113 5.23 -5.94 8.32
C ARG A 113 3.79 -6.01 8.83
N TYR A 114 2.84 -5.47 8.07
CA TYR A 114 1.44 -5.46 8.47
C TYR A 114 0.85 -6.87 8.40
N ASN A 115 0.20 -7.28 9.49
CA ASN A 115 -0.54 -8.53 9.56
C ASN A 115 -1.87 -8.43 8.80
N GLN A 116 -2.61 -9.54 8.72
CA GLN A 116 -3.86 -9.60 7.96
C GLN A 116 -4.91 -8.56 8.42
N THR A 117 -5.01 -8.32 9.74
CA THR A 117 -5.95 -7.33 10.30
C THR A 117 -5.59 -5.91 9.87
N LYS A 118 -4.30 -5.52 10.02
CA LYS A 118 -3.81 -4.22 9.55
C LYS A 118 -4.00 -4.06 8.04
N MET A 119 -3.78 -5.12 7.27
CA MET A 119 -3.97 -5.09 5.82
C MET A 119 -5.42 -4.88 5.41
N ASN A 120 -6.40 -5.33 6.20
CA ASN A 120 -7.82 -5.03 5.92
C ASN A 120 -8.11 -3.53 6.08
N TRP A 121 -7.53 -2.89 7.10
CA TRP A 121 -7.62 -1.44 7.26
C TRP A 121 -6.95 -0.69 6.10
N VAL A 122 -5.72 -1.07 5.72
CA VAL A 122 -5.03 -0.46 4.56
C VAL A 122 -5.84 -0.61 3.27
N LYS A 123 -6.47 -1.76 3.03
CA LYS A 123 -7.36 -1.96 1.87
C LYS A 123 -8.55 -1.00 1.87
N ASN A 124 -9.14 -0.75 3.03
CA ASN A 124 -10.21 0.22 3.17
C ASN A 124 -9.70 1.65 2.92
N LEU A 125 -8.55 2.02 3.47
CA LEU A 125 -7.92 3.33 3.22
C LEU A 125 -7.61 3.55 1.74
N ILE A 126 -7.09 2.54 1.03
CA ILE A 126 -6.85 2.65 -0.42
C ILE A 126 -8.18 2.83 -1.16
N LYS A 127 -9.22 2.09 -0.79
CA LYS A 127 -10.55 2.24 -1.40
C LYS A 127 -11.13 3.64 -1.16
N GLU A 128 -11.00 4.17 0.04
CA GLU A 128 -11.42 5.53 0.39
C GLU A 128 -10.62 6.57 -0.41
N ALA A 129 -9.29 6.46 -0.42
CA ALA A 129 -8.39 7.37 -1.12
C ALA A 129 -8.66 7.44 -2.63
N THR A 130 -8.98 6.30 -3.26
CA THR A 130 -9.30 6.26 -4.70
C THR A 130 -10.61 6.94 -5.06
N GLN A 131 -11.54 7.06 -4.10
CA GLN A 131 -12.83 7.74 -4.24
C GLN A 131 -12.80 9.19 -3.74
N SER A 132 -11.71 9.60 -3.07
CA SER A 132 -11.58 10.90 -2.44
C SER A 132 -11.33 12.02 -3.44
N THR A 133 -12.10 13.11 -3.30
CA THR A 133 -11.92 14.37 -4.04
C THR A 133 -10.87 15.30 -3.44
N GLU A 134 -10.22 14.91 -2.33
CA GLU A 134 -9.17 15.70 -1.69
C GLU A 134 -7.99 15.93 -2.65
N SER A 135 -7.45 17.15 -2.65
CA SER A 135 -6.28 17.50 -3.46
C SER A 135 -4.99 17.09 -2.76
N MET A 136 -3.91 16.88 -3.54
CA MET A 136 -2.59 16.58 -2.97
C MET A 136 -2.13 17.70 -2.03
N GLU A 137 -2.36 18.96 -2.41
CA GLU A 137 -1.98 20.13 -1.62
C GLU A 137 -2.71 20.18 -0.27
N SER A 138 -3.99 19.83 -0.22
CA SER A 138 -4.78 19.71 1.01
C SER A 138 -4.14 18.70 1.98
N LEU A 139 -3.85 17.50 1.47
CA LEU A 139 -3.22 16.42 2.25
C LEU A 139 -1.84 16.81 2.77
N LEU A 140 -1.01 17.43 1.94
CA LEU A 140 0.33 17.86 2.32
C LEU A 140 0.31 19.03 3.31
N GLN A 141 -0.62 19.97 3.14
CA GLN A 141 -0.80 21.09 4.05
C GLN A 141 -1.19 20.59 5.44
N GLU A 142 -2.13 19.67 5.49
CA GLU A 142 -2.53 19.06 6.74
C GLU A 142 -1.39 18.27 7.37
N PHE A 143 -0.68 17.44 6.60
CA PHE A 143 0.45 16.68 7.11
C PHE A 143 1.51 17.61 7.72
N LYS A 144 1.81 18.73 7.05
CA LYS A 144 2.75 19.74 7.51
C LYS A 144 2.29 20.44 8.78
N SER A 145 0.99 20.72 8.95
CA SER A 145 0.47 21.37 10.16
C SER A 145 0.36 20.41 11.35
N THR A 146 0.07 19.13 11.09
CA THR A 146 -0.17 18.13 12.13
C THR A 146 1.14 17.56 12.68
N PHE A 147 2.14 17.35 11.82
CA PHE A 147 3.37 16.68 12.21
C PHE A 147 4.59 17.60 12.28
N ALA A 148 5.45 17.32 13.26
CA ALA A 148 6.78 17.90 13.38
C ALA A 148 7.69 17.54 12.20
N TYR A 149 8.93 18.02 12.21
CA TYR A 149 9.86 17.81 11.11
C TYR A 149 10.22 16.32 10.92
N GLU A 150 10.42 15.58 12.01
CA GLU A 150 10.91 14.21 11.98
C GLU A 150 9.92 13.21 11.31
N PRO A 151 8.61 13.22 11.62
CA PRO A 151 7.64 12.43 10.84
C PRO A 151 7.58 12.77 9.35
N ARG A 152 7.88 14.02 8.94
CA ARG A 152 7.93 14.40 7.51
C ARG A 152 9.08 13.69 6.79
N LEU A 153 10.22 13.52 7.46
CA LEU A 153 11.32 12.73 6.93
C LEU A 153 10.92 11.26 6.75
N ILE A 154 10.17 10.69 7.72
CA ILE A 154 9.68 9.31 7.61
C ILE A 154 8.70 9.17 6.43
N LEU A 155 7.74 10.09 6.28
CA LEU A 155 6.84 10.09 5.12
C LEU A 155 7.63 10.09 3.81
N LEU A 156 8.64 10.96 3.68
CA LEU A 156 9.45 11.05 2.47
C LEU A 156 10.25 9.76 2.23
N GLU A 157 10.86 9.18 3.27
CA GLU A 157 11.57 7.89 3.19
C GLU A 157 10.64 6.78 2.68
N LEU A 158 9.40 6.72 3.17
CA LEU A 158 8.39 5.76 2.73
C LEU A 158 7.98 5.96 1.26
N ILE A 159 7.80 7.22 0.84
CA ILE A 159 7.48 7.56 -0.57
C ILE A 159 8.63 7.14 -1.49
N TYR A 160 9.88 7.44 -1.14
CA TYR A 160 11.02 7.01 -1.95
C TYR A 160 11.13 5.48 -1.97
N GLN A 161 10.91 4.80 -0.84
CA GLN A 161 10.96 3.34 -0.80
C GLN A 161 9.97 2.69 -1.76
N ILE A 162 8.75 3.20 -1.87
CA ILE A 162 7.76 2.66 -2.80
C ILE A 162 8.04 3.03 -4.26
N VAL A 163 8.42 4.29 -4.55
CA VAL A 163 8.74 4.74 -5.92
C VAL A 163 9.89 3.92 -6.51
N TYR A 164 10.92 3.64 -5.71
CA TYR A 164 12.08 2.84 -6.13
C TYR A 164 11.83 1.33 -6.18
N THR A 165 10.63 0.85 -5.82
CA THR A 165 10.24 -0.55 -6.08
C THR A 165 9.76 -0.78 -7.51
N LYS A 166 9.51 0.28 -8.28
CA LYS A 166 9.02 0.23 -9.66
C LYS A 166 10.20 0.14 -10.64
N ASP A 167 10.06 -0.70 -11.67
CA ASP A 167 11.06 -0.88 -12.73
C ASP A 167 10.38 -0.82 -14.11
N PRO A 168 10.68 0.20 -14.94
CA PRO A 168 11.52 1.37 -14.66
C PRO A 168 10.85 2.33 -13.65
N ILE A 169 11.65 3.21 -13.03
CA ILE A 169 11.11 4.23 -12.11
C ILE A 169 10.33 5.29 -12.92
N PRO A 170 9.05 5.54 -12.62
CA PRO A 170 8.28 6.58 -13.29
C PRO A 170 8.83 7.97 -12.97
N HIS A 171 9.25 8.72 -13.99
CA HIS A 171 9.84 10.05 -13.82
C HIS A 171 8.86 11.03 -13.15
N ASN A 172 7.58 10.97 -13.51
CA ASN A 172 6.51 11.79 -12.92
C ASN A 172 6.37 11.59 -11.40
N GLU A 173 6.46 10.35 -10.92
CA GLU A 173 6.37 10.04 -9.49
C GLU A 173 7.61 10.51 -8.73
N LEU A 174 8.80 10.37 -9.31
CA LEU A 174 10.04 10.85 -8.70
C LEU A 174 10.06 12.39 -8.59
N GLU A 175 9.65 13.10 -9.64
CA GLU A 175 9.50 14.56 -9.57
C GLU A 175 8.45 14.97 -8.54
N THR A 176 7.36 14.21 -8.43
CA THR A 176 6.33 14.45 -7.42
C THR A 176 6.86 14.24 -6.01
N ALA A 177 7.67 13.21 -5.76
CA ALA A 177 8.31 13.00 -4.46
C ALA A 177 9.23 14.17 -4.05
N ARG A 178 9.98 14.74 -5.01
CA ARG A 178 10.80 15.95 -4.76
C ARG A 178 9.95 17.16 -4.44
N ARG A 179 8.85 17.40 -5.18
CA ARG A 179 7.90 18.49 -4.91
C ARG A 179 7.22 18.33 -3.54
N ILE A 180 6.89 17.11 -3.14
CA ILE A 180 6.36 16.80 -1.80
C ILE A 180 7.37 17.21 -0.73
N ALA A 181 8.65 16.91 -0.92
CA ALA A 181 9.69 17.31 0.03
C ALA A 181 9.77 18.84 0.19
N GLU A 182 9.73 19.58 -0.92
CA GLU A 182 9.69 21.05 -0.93
C GLU A 182 8.46 21.58 -0.18
N PHE A 183 7.28 21.02 -0.47
CA PHE A 183 6.02 21.43 0.17
C PHE A 183 6.07 21.23 1.69
N LEU A 184 6.57 20.07 2.13
CA LEU A 184 6.73 19.71 3.54
C LEU A 184 7.84 20.50 4.25
N ALA A 185 8.52 21.40 3.53
CA ALA A 185 9.67 22.19 3.99
C ALA A 185 10.83 21.32 4.48
N ILE A 186 11.05 20.18 3.83
CA ILE A 186 12.22 19.33 4.07
C ILE A 186 13.44 20.01 3.44
N SER A 187 14.53 20.08 4.19
CA SER A 187 15.76 20.74 3.72
C SER A 187 16.32 20.04 2.48
N GLN A 188 16.91 20.79 1.55
CA GLN A 188 17.58 20.22 0.38
C GLN A 188 18.70 19.23 0.76
N TYR A 189 19.31 19.40 1.93
CA TYR A 189 20.30 18.45 2.45
C TYR A 189 19.64 17.10 2.78
N ASP A 190 18.51 17.10 3.50
CA ASP A 190 17.82 15.85 3.85
C ASP A 190 17.22 15.17 2.62
N LEU A 191 16.62 15.95 1.69
CA LEU A 191 16.11 15.43 0.42
C LEU A 191 17.22 14.71 -0.38
N ARG A 192 18.37 15.37 -0.56
CA ARG A 192 19.52 14.77 -1.28
C ARG A 192 20.03 13.51 -0.59
N THR A 193 20.06 13.47 0.74
CA THR A 193 20.49 12.31 1.53
C THR A 193 19.55 11.11 1.32
N ILE A 194 18.24 11.35 1.35
CA ILE A 194 17.22 10.32 1.12
C ILE A 194 17.31 9.83 -0.33
N GLU A 195 17.30 10.73 -1.30
CA GLU A 195 17.36 10.39 -2.72
C GLU A 195 18.64 9.60 -3.08
N ALA A 196 19.80 10.05 -2.59
CA ALA A 196 21.07 9.38 -2.83
C ALA A 196 21.08 7.94 -2.30
N LYS A 197 20.46 7.69 -1.13
CA LYS A 197 20.33 6.33 -0.58
C LYS A 197 19.59 5.41 -1.55
N TYR A 198 18.42 5.80 -2.03
CA TYR A 198 17.61 4.94 -2.90
C TYR A 198 18.17 4.83 -4.31
N ALA A 199 18.71 5.92 -4.87
CA ALA A 199 19.44 5.89 -6.14
C ALA A 199 20.65 4.95 -6.10
N TYR A 200 21.38 4.91 -4.97
CA TYR A 200 22.49 3.97 -4.76
C TYR A 200 22.02 2.51 -4.70
N HIS A 201 20.92 2.22 -3.99
CA HIS A 201 20.39 0.86 -3.89
C HIS A 201 20.00 0.26 -5.24
N GLN A 202 19.46 1.06 -6.16
CA GLN A 202 19.14 0.61 -7.50
C GLN A 202 20.40 0.27 -8.32
N ARG A 203 21.46 1.11 -8.22
CA ARG A 203 22.74 0.87 -8.91
C ARG A 203 23.51 -0.35 -8.41
N ARG A 204 23.27 -0.82 -7.17
CA ARG A 204 23.90 -2.04 -6.62
C ARG A 204 23.61 -3.32 -7.41
N GLN A 205 22.57 -3.34 -8.25
CA GLN A 205 22.32 -4.48 -9.14
C GLN A 205 23.21 -4.47 -10.39
N ALA A 206 23.94 -3.37 -10.68
CA ALA A 206 24.61 -3.17 -11.97
C ALA A 206 26.15 -3.23 -11.95
N GLN A 207 26.86 -3.03 -10.82
CA GLN A 207 28.35 -3.05 -10.82
C GLN A 207 28.97 -3.38 -9.43
N ALA A 208 30.05 -4.18 -9.44
CA ALA A 208 30.62 -4.87 -8.27
C ALA A 208 31.90 -4.24 -7.67
N THR A 209 32.32 -3.06 -8.12
CA THR A 209 33.50 -2.35 -7.55
C THR A 209 33.05 -1.20 -6.67
N PHE A 210 33.17 -1.40 -5.35
CA PHE A 210 32.60 -0.51 -4.34
C PHE A 210 33.64 0.46 -3.76
N ASP A 211 33.33 1.75 -3.76
CA ASP A 211 33.95 2.72 -2.85
C ASP A 211 33.11 2.82 -1.57
N SER A 212 33.61 2.24 -0.47
CA SER A 212 32.95 2.33 0.84
C SER A 212 32.81 3.76 1.33
N ASP A 213 33.73 4.66 0.94
CA ASP A 213 33.68 6.06 1.33
C ASP A 213 32.45 6.74 0.77
N GLU A 214 32.22 6.59 -0.55
CA GLU A 214 31.14 7.26 -1.26
C GLU A 214 29.78 6.92 -0.64
N ARG A 215 29.56 5.65 -0.30
CA ARG A 215 28.34 5.21 0.39
C ARG A 215 28.17 5.88 1.76
N TYR A 216 29.21 5.91 2.58
CA TYR A 216 29.10 6.45 3.94
C TYR A 216 29.01 7.98 3.94
N TYR A 217 29.67 8.67 3.01
CA TYR A 217 29.45 10.09 2.79
C TYR A 217 28.01 10.35 2.35
N ALA A 218 27.46 9.56 1.42
CA ALA A 218 26.06 9.68 1.00
C ALA A 218 25.06 9.44 2.13
N ILE A 219 25.29 8.46 3.01
CA ILE A 219 24.45 8.22 4.20
C ILE A 219 24.45 9.43 5.14
N LEU A 220 25.59 10.12 5.26
CA LEU A 220 25.73 11.33 6.06
C LEU A 220 25.35 12.60 5.27
N GLY A 221 24.86 12.51 4.03
CA GLY A 221 24.52 13.68 3.21
C GLY A 221 25.70 14.57 2.84
N LEU A 222 26.91 14.03 2.89
CA LEU A 222 28.17 14.75 2.66
C LEU A 222 28.74 14.42 1.28
N GLU A 223 29.50 15.36 0.72
CA GLU A 223 30.30 15.12 -0.48
C GLU A 223 31.59 14.36 -0.13
N LYS A 224 32.12 13.62 -1.11
CA LYS A 224 33.38 12.90 -0.94
C LYS A 224 34.51 13.88 -0.63
N GLY A 225 35.22 13.61 0.46
CA GLY A 225 36.32 14.47 0.93
C GLY A 225 35.91 15.48 2.00
N ALA A 226 34.67 15.43 2.49
CA ALA A 226 34.25 16.22 3.66
C ALA A 226 35.16 15.95 4.87
N GLY A 227 35.42 16.99 5.66
CA GLY A 227 36.36 16.94 6.77
C GLY A 227 35.80 16.21 8.00
N ALA A 228 36.71 15.89 8.92
CA ALA A 228 36.42 15.34 10.25
C ALA A 228 35.28 16.07 11.00
N GLU A 229 35.32 17.41 11.01
CA GLU A 229 34.35 18.24 11.70
C GLU A 229 32.96 18.20 11.03
N ASP A 230 32.92 18.16 9.69
CA ASP A 230 31.68 18.05 8.94
C ASP A 230 30.99 16.71 9.20
N ILE A 231 31.78 15.63 9.26
CA ILE A 231 31.31 14.29 9.61
C ILE A 231 30.70 14.27 11.01
N LYS A 232 31.39 14.85 12.02
CA LYS A 232 30.87 14.96 13.40
C LYS A 232 29.61 15.82 13.47
N LYS A 233 29.53 16.88 12.68
CA LYS A 233 28.36 17.77 12.63
C LYS A 233 27.16 17.07 11.99
N ALA A 234 27.35 16.44 10.83
CA ALA A 234 26.32 15.67 10.14
C ALA A 234 25.78 14.54 11.01
N TYR A 235 26.67 13.77 11.66
CA TYR A 235 26.29 12.72 12.59
C TYR A 235 25.35 13.23 13.70
N ARG A 236 25.75 14.30 14.43
CA ARG A 236 24.93 14.87 15.51
C ARG A 236 23.56 15.33 15.01
N GLN A 237 23.52 16.00 13.85
CA GLN A 237 22.28 16.49 13.26
C GLN A 237 21.35 15.36 12.86
N LEU A 238 21.86 14.33 12.17
CA LEU A 238 21.07 13.19 11.71
C LEU A 238 20.59 12.33 12.89
N SER A 239 21.43 12.13 13.91
CA SER A 239 21.05 11.39 15.12
C SER A 239 19.89 12.06 15.89
N MET A 240 19.84 13.39 15.92
CA MET A 240 18.71 14.11 16.54
C MET A 240 17.41 13.98 15.72
N LYS A 241 17.51 13.98 14.39
CA LYS A 241 16.37 13.88 13.46
C LYS A 241 15.77 12.48 13.39
N TYR A 242 16.61 11.44 13.40
CA TYR A 242 16.17 10.05 13.26
C TYR A 242 16.14 9.28 14.59
N HIS A 243 16.14 9.99 15.73
CA HIS A 243 16.01 9.31 17.02
C HIS A 243 14.64 8.63 17.13
N PRO A 244 14.55 7.33 17.50
CA PRO A 244 13.28 6.59 17.52
C PRO A 244 12.20 7.23 18.38
N ASP A 245 12.57 7.88 19.48
CA ASP A 245 11.61 8.59 20.34
C ASP A 245 10.85 9.72 19.61
N LYS A 246 11.42 10.31 18.55
CA LYS A 246 10.77 11.37 17.77
C LYS A 246 9.54 10.89 17.03
N VAL A 247 9.44 9.59 16.77
CA VAL A 247 8.35 8.97 15.99
C VAL A 247 7.66 7.84 16.73
N ARG A 248 8.01 7.60 18.01
CA ARG A 248 7.40 6.55 18.84
C ARG A 248 5.87 6.64 18.92
N HIS A 249 5.34 7.85 18.92
CA HIS A 249 3.90 8.12 18.96
C HIS A 249 3.15 7.67 17.68
N LEU A 250 3.88 7.43 16.59
CA LEU A 250 3.35 6.90 15.34
C LEU A 250 3.25 5.37 15.35
N GLY A 251 3.78 4.67 16.34
CA GLY A 251 3.76 3.19 16.39
C GLY A 251 5.09 2.53 16.04
N GLU A 252 5.17 1.23 16.31
CA GLU A 252 6.41 0.44 16.26
C GLU A 252 6.99 0.32 14.84
N GLU A 253 6.15 0.27 13.80
CA GLU A 253 6.62 0.20 12.41
C GLU A 253 7.45 1.43 11.98
N PHE A 254 7.03 2.64 12.37
CA PHE A 254 7.74 3.88 12.01
C PHE A 254 8.93 4.13 12.93
N ARG A 255 8.82 3.69 14.20
CA ARG A 255 9.96 3.62 15.10
C ARG A 255 11.06 2.71 14.53
N ALA A 256 10.72 1.52 14.03
CA ALA A 256 11.67 0.60 13.43
C ALA A 256 12.40 1.21 12.21
N ILE A 257 11.70 2.03 11.40
CA ILE A 257 12.32 2.77 10.29
C ILE A 257 13.35 3.78 10.81
N ALA A 258 13.02 4.54 11.84
CA ALA A 258 13.95 5.47 12.47
C ALA A 258 15.16 4.73 13.09
N GLU A 259 14.95 3.57 13.71
CA GLU A 259 16.02 2.71 14.25
C GLU A 259 16.95 2.17 13.15
N GLU A 260 16.39 1.70 12.04
CA GLU A 260 17.16 1.24 10.88
C GLU A 260 18.01 2.40 10.31
N LYS A 261 17.42 3.58 10.16
CA LYS A 261 18.14 4.77 9.68
C LYS A 261 19.26 5.18 10.65
N MET A 262 18.98 5.15 11.95
CA MET A 262 19.98 5.43 12.99
C MET A 262 21.14 4.44 12.93
N LYS A 263 20.87 3.16 12.66
CA LYS A 263 21.90 2.13 12.49
C LYS A 263 22.78 2.42 11.27
N GLU A 264 22.20 2.87 10.15
CA GLU A 264 22.96 3.29 8.96
C GLU A 264 23.89 4.48 9.30
N ILE A 265 23.35 5.50 9.97
CA ILE A 265 24.08 6.71 10.38
C ILE A 265 25.25 6.37 11.32
N ASN A 266 25.00 5.54 12.34
CA ASN A 266 26.04 5.07 13.26
C ASN A 266 27.12 4.28 12.52
N GLY A 267 26.74 3.38 11.60
CA GLY A 267 27.70 2.62 10.79
C GLY A 267 28.59 3.51 9.91
N ALA A 268 28.02 4.56 9.32
CA ALA A 268 28.77 5.54 8.55
C ALA A 268 29.76 6.34 9.41
N TYR A 269 29.30 6.79 10.58
CA TYR A 269 30.15 7.52 11.51
C TYR A 269 31.28 6.66 12.06
N ASP A 270 31.00 5.42 12.46
CA ASP A 270 32.01 4.48 12.97
C ASP A 270 33.10 4.17 11.94
N TYR A 271 32.72 4.07 10.67
CA TYR A 271 33.66 3.91 9.56
C TYR A 271 34.64 5.08 9.49
N PHE A 272 34.12 6.31 9.42
CA PHE A 272 34.96 7.50 9.31
C PHE A 272 35.73 7.80 10.59
N LYS A 273 35.18 7.44 11.75
CA LYS A 273 35.88 7.54 13.03
C LYS A 273 37.15 6.70 13.03
N LYS A 274 37.09 5.47 12.53
CA LYS A 274 38.27 4.60 12.37
C LYS A 274 39.23 5.14 11.31
N LYS A 275 38.70 5.65 10.19
CA LYS A 275 39.50 6.16 9.07
C LYS A 275 40.28 7.43 9.39
N PHE A 276 39.65 8.38 10.08
CA PHE A 276 40.22 9.70 10.38
C PHE A 276 40.68 9.83 11.84
N THR A 277 40.55 8.78 12.66
CA THR A 277 40.89 8.80 14.10
C THR A 277 40.14 9.91 14.86
N LEU A 278 38.82 9.99 14.65
CA LEU A 278 37.93 11.04 15.19
C LEU A 278 37.61 10.93 16.67
#